data_AF-A0A941KG42-F1
#
_entry.id   AF-A0A941KG42-F1
#
_cell.length_a   1.000
_cell.length_b   1.000
_cell.length_c   1.000
_cell.angle_alpha   90.00
_cell.angle_beta   90.00
_cell.angle_gamma   90.00
#
_symmetry.space_group_name_H-M   'P 1'
#
loop_
_entity.id
_entity.type
_entity.pdbx_description
1 polymer ?
#
loop_
_entity_poly.entity_id
_entity_poly.type
_entity_poly.pdbx_seq_one_letter_code
_entity_poly.pdbx_strand_id
1 'polypeptide(L)'
;MSKIKAWKDAKIQTFEAEEYIGLIGKTTKHSTVAAREGEQATAGRLTSLSVGTQIHFQPTDGAINYHGSKAFDVALSKVVERHWDELCKEALELLRKQEREAAIEAKAEVEAQLSAIEQAMAEKS
;
A
#
# COMPACT_ATOMS: atom_id res chain seq x y z
N MET A 1 5.93 -1.91 -20.39
CA MET A 1 4.86 -1.12 -19.73
C MET A 1 5.26 0.34 -19.83
N SER A 2 4.36 1.26 -20.22
CA SER A 2 4.69 2.71 -20.26
C SER A 2 5.07 3.19 -18.85
N LYS A 3 6.16 3.95 -18.76
CA LYS A 3 6.63 4.54 -17.49
C LYS A 3 5.65 5.58 -16.97
N ILE A 4 4.97 6.33 -17.86
CA ILE A 4 3.87 7.22 -17.47
C ILE A 4 2.71 6.45 -16.85
N LYS A 5 2.34 5.28 -17.42
CA LYS A 5 1.29 4.44 -16.82
C LYS A 5 1.71 3.95 -15.44
N ALA A 6 2.94 3.47 -15.29
CA ALA A 6 3.48 3.01 -14.01
C ALA A 6 3.45 4.12 -12.94
N TRP A 7 3.82 5.35 -13.31
CA TRP A 7 3.72 6.51 -12.42
C TRP A 7 2.27 6.83 -12.02
N LYS A 8 1.33 6.82 -12.97
CA LYS A 8 -0.11 7.02 -12.68
C LYS A 8 -0.66 5.95 -11.74
N ASP A 9 -0.32 4.69 -11.97
CA ASP A 9 -0.74 3.58 -11.14
C ASP A 9 -0.18 3.73 -9.71
N ALA A 10 1.10 4.10 -9.56
CA ALA A 10 1.72 4.36 -8.25
C ALA A 10 1.08 5.53 -7.49
N LYS A 11 0.66 6.58 -8.22
CA LYS A 11 -0.04 7.73 -7.63
C LYS A 11 -1.43 7.36 -7.12
N ILE A 12 -2.17 6.54 -7.89
CA ILE A 12 -3.48 6.02 -7.47
C ILE A 12 -3.32 5.17 -6.20
N GLN A 13 -2.36 4.24 -6.20
CA GLN A 13 -2.09 3.38 -5.04
C GLN A 13 -1.74 4.19 -3.78
N THR A 14 -0.91 5.23 -3.92
CA THR A 14 -0.56 6.12 -2.81
C THR A 14 -1.80 6.86 -2.28
N PHE A 15 -2.62 7.41 -3.17
CA PHE A 15 -3.85 8.10 -2.81
C PHE A 15 -4.86 7.18 -2.10
N GLU A 16 -5.12 6.00 -2.66
CA GLU A 16 -6.03 5.01 -2.06
C GLU A 16 -5.55 4.56 -0.68
N ALA A 17 -4.24 4.37 -0.50
CA ALA A 17 -3.67 4.03 0.80
C ALA A 17 -3.78 5.18 1.83
N GLU A 18 -3.59 6.43 1.40
CA GLU A 18 -3.79 7.61 2.26
C GLU A 18 -5.25 7.75 2.68
N GLU A 19 -6.20 7.55 1.75
CA GLU A 19 -7.63 7.54 2.07
C GLU A 19 -7.96 6.42 3.06
N TYR A 20 -7.48 5.20 2.80
CA TYR A 20 -7.72 4.03 3.64
C TYR A 20 -7.20 4.21 5.07
N ILE A 21 -5.94 4.66 5.23
CA ILE A 21 -5.37 4.93 6.55
C ILE A 21 -6.08 6.12 7.20
N GLY A 22 -6.52 7.11 6.41
CA GLY A 22 -7.33 8.21 6.88
C GLY A 22 -8.72 7.80 7.38
N LEU A 23 -9.19 6.57 7.12
CA LEU A 23 -10.40 6.01 7.72
C LEU A 23 -10.14 5.49 9.14
N ILE A 24 -8.89 5.17 9.50
CA ILE A 24 -8.53 4.66 10.83
C ILE A 24 -8.86 5.70 11.89
N GLY A 25 -9.56 5.29 12.95
CA GLY A 25 -10.03 6.14 14.04
C GLY A 25 -11.23 7.05 13.72
N LYS A 26 -11.78 7.04 12.49
CA LYS A 26 -12.96 7.85 12.14
C LYS A 26 -14.26 7.12 12.52
N THR A 27 -14.98 7.64 13.50
CA THR A 27 -16.36 7.20 13.77
C THR A 27 -17.31 7.64 12.66
N THR A 28 -18.13 6.74 12.12
CA THR A 28 -19.23 7.15 11.24
C THR A 28 -20.38 7.74 12.07
N LYS A 29 -20.99 8.82 11.57
CA LYS A 29 -22.24 9.33 12.15
C LYS A 29 -23.34 8.27 11.99
N HIS A 30 -24.29 8.24 12.94
CA HIS A 30 -25.40 7.28 13.12
C HIS A 30 -26.28 6.94 11.89
N SER A 31 -26.00 7.43 10.68
CA SER A 31 -26.81 7.24 9.47
C SER A 31 -26.29 6.18 8.49
N THR A 32 -25.10 5.62 8.68
CA THR A 32 -24.59 4.52 7.81
C THR A 32 -25.10 3.16 8.28
N VAL A 33 -25.17 2.17 7.37
CA VAL A 33 -25.62 0.79 7.64
C VAL A 33 -24.95 0.19 8.90
N ALA A 34 -23.67 0.49 9.11
CA ALA A 34 -22.92 0.05 10.29
C ALA A 34 -23.47 0.56 11.64
N ALA A 35 -24.21 1.67 11.67
CA ALA A 35 -24.81 2.21 12.89
C ALA A 35 -26.13 1.51 13.28
N ARG A 36 -26.72 0.70 12.38
CA ARG A 36 -27.97 -0.04 12.65
C ARG A 36 -27.76 -1.33 13.42
N GLU A 37 -26.52 -1.83 13.52
CA GLU A 37 -26.19 -3.10 14.19
C GLU A 37 -25.86 -2.94 15.68
N GLY A 38 -26.10 -1.77 16.29
CA GLY A 38 -26.14 -1.62 17.75
C GLY A 38 -24.79 -1.51 18.47
N GLU A 39 -23.67 -1.73 17.78
CA GLU A 39 -22.37 -1.29 18.26
C GLU A 39 -22.04 0.05 17.58
N GLN A 40 -21.36 0.95 18.30
CA GLN A 40 -20.73 2.11 17.68
C GLN A 40 -20.03 1.62 16.43
N ALA A 41 -20.48 2.05 15.26
CA ALA A 41 -19.89 1.67 13.99
C ALA A 41 -18.41 2.09 14.03
N THR A 42 -17.53 1.19 14.44
CA THR A 42 -16.09 1.35 14.55
C THR A 42 -15.52 1.30 13.14
N ALA A 43 -15.94 2.25 12.31
CA ALA A 43 -15.22 2.56 11.10
C ALA A 43 -13.80 2.96 11.53
N GLY A 44 -12.80 2.27 10.99
CA GLY A 44 -11.41 2.62 11.23
C GLY A 44 -10.70 1.94 12.39
N ARG A 45 -11.15 0.80 12.92
CA ARG A 45 -10.28 -0.06 13.74
C ARG A 45 -9.80 -1.24 12.92
N LEU A 46 -8.54 -1.64 13.11
CA LEU A 46 -8.04 -2.93 12.63
C LEU A 46 -8.86 -4.05 13.31
N THR A 47 -9.69 -4.74 12.55
CA THR A 47 -10.59 -5.80 13.05
C THR A 47 -10.03 -7.19 12.83
N SER A 48 -9.18 -7.37 11.81
CA SER A 48 -8.56 -8.64 11.47
C SER A 48 -7.20 -8.39 10.86
N LEU A 49 -6.22 -9.18 11.30
CA LEU A 49 -4.87 -9.22 10.77
C LEU A 49 -4.43 -10.68 10.71
N SER A 50 -3.93 -11.11 9.55
CA SER A 50 -3.29 -12.41 9.38
C SER A 50 -1.85 -12.19 8.94
N VAL A 51 -0.92 -12.76 9.70
CA VAL A 51 0.50 -12.78 9.37
C VAL A 51 0.92 -14.23 9.17
N GLY A 52 1.65 -14.50 8.09
CA GLY A 52 2.22 -15.82 7.81
C GLY A 52 3.68 -15.67 7.41
N THR A 53 4.56 -16.38 8.10
CA THR A 53 5.99 -16.37 7.79
C THR A 53 6.43 -17.69 7.18
N GLN A 54 7.28 -17.58 6.16
CA GLN A 54 7.94 -18.73 5.53
C GLN A 54 9.43 -18.48 5.47
N ILE A 55 10.20 -19.35 6.14
CA ILE A 55 11.66 -19.29 6.16
C ILE A 55 12.17 -20.56 5.51
N HIS A 56 12.59 -20.49 4.25
CA HIS A 56 13.15 -21.64 3.54
C HIS A 56 14.57 -21.91 4.02
N PHE A 57 14.70 -22.79 5.02
CA PHE A 57 16.00 -23.20 5.52
C PHE A 57 16.02 -24.70 5.83
N GLN A 58 17.09 -25.35 5.36
CA GLN A 58 17.41 -26.73 5.65
C GLN A 58 18.86 -26.77 6.16
N PRO A 59 19.09 -27.06 7.45
CA PRO A 59 20.43 -26.98 8.03
C PRO A 59 21.40 -28.03 7.48
N THR A 60 20.90 -29.21 7.10
CA THR A 60 21.69 -30.30 6.52
C THR A 60 20.83 -31.11 5.56
N ASP A 61 21.46 -31.81 4.61
CA ASP A 61 20.78 -32.76 3.74
C ASP A 61 19.99 -33.80 4.57
N GLY A 62 18.70 -33.95 4.26
CA GLY A 62 17.78 -34.84 4.98
C GLY A 62 17.13 -34.23 6.24
N ALA A 63 17.51 -33.01 6.66
CA ALA A 63 16.82 -32.34 7.76
C ALA A 63 15.41 -31.88 7.35
N ILE A 64 14.53 -31.69 8.35
CA ILE A 64 13.21 -31.11 8.15
C ILE A 64 13.37 -29.67 7.68
N ASN A 65 12.73 -29.35 6.56
CA ASN A 65 12.63 -27.97 6.10
C ASN A 65 11.79 -27.18 7.09
N TYR A 66 12.37 -26.12 7.63
CA TYR A 66 11.58 -25.09 8.28
C TYR A 66 10.77 -24.42 7.17
N HIS A 67 9.45 -24.38 7.33
CA HIS A 67 8.56 -23.74 6.36
C HIS A 67 7.69 -22.66 6.98
N GLY A 68 7.54 -22.65 8.31
CA GLY A 68 6.76 -21.67 9.05
C GLY A 68 6.60 -22.07 10.51
N SER A 69 6.08 -21.16 11.33
CA SER A 69 5.82 -21.40 12.74
C SER A 69 4.55 -20.68 13.17
N LYS A 70 3.45 -21.43 13.37
CA LYS A 70 2.16 -20.86 13.80
C LYS A 70 2.28 -20.07 15.12
N ALA A 71 3.09 -20.56 16.05
CA ALA A 71 3.30 -19.88 17.32
C ALA A 71 4.02 -18.54 17.14
N PHE A 72 5.00 -18.49 16.23
CA PHE A 72 5.68 -17.25 15.88
C PHE A 72 4.73 -16.29 15.15
N ASP A 73 3.96 -16.79 14.17
CA ASP A 73 2.99 -16.00 13.42
C ASP A 73 1.95 -15.34 14.34
N VAL A 74 1.44 -16.07 15.34
CA VAL A 74 0.54 -15.54 16.36
C VAL A 74 1.22 -14.50 17.27
N ALA A 75 2.49 -14.70 17.62
CA ALA A 75 3.22 -13.70 18.39
C ALA A 75 3.47 -12.43 17.56
N LEU A 76 3.81 -12.59 16.29
CA LEU A 76 4.09 -11.52 15.35
C LEU A 76 2.83 -10.71 15.03
N SER A 77 1.67 -11.34 14.86
CA SER A 77 0.41 -10.61 14.65
C SER A 77 0.12 -9.65 15.80
N LYS A 78 0.35 -10.06 17.05
CA LYS A 78 0.21 -9.18 18.24
C LYS A 78 1.19 -8.01 18.25
N VAL A 79 2.40 -8.23 17.74
CA VAL A 79 3.40 -7.14 17.60
C VAL A 79 2.93 -6.16 16.53
N VAL A 80 2.48 -6.65 15.37
CA VAL A 80 1.95 -5.81 14.30
C VAL A 80 0.73 -5.02 14.76
N GLU A 81 -0.20 -5.64 15.50
CA GLU A 81 -1.35 -4.93 16.08
C GLU A 81 -0.92 -3.81 17.03
N ARG A 82 0.12 -4.02 17.84
CA ARG A 82 0.64 -3.01 18.77
C ARG A 82 1.30 -1.83 18.05
N HIS A 83 2.02 -2.11 16.98
CA HIS A 83 2.76 -1.12 16.20
C HIS A 83 2.02 -0.68 14.93
N TRP A 84 0.72 -0.94 14.85
CA TRP A 84 -0.07 -0.75 13.64
C TRP A 84 0.05 0.67 13.07
N ASP A 85 -0.08 1.68 13.91
CA ASP A 85 -0.01 3.09 13.49
C ASP A 85 1.36 3.47 12.93
N GLU A 86 2.44 2.90 13.46
CA GLU A 86 3.81 3.13 12.98
C GLU A 86 4.03 2.41 11.64
N LEU A 87 3.59 1.16 11.54
CA LEU A 87 3.68 0.36 10.33
C LEU A 87 2.86 0.96 9.17
N CYS A 88 1.69 1.54 9.45
CA CYS A 88 0.90 2.27 8.46
C CYS A 88 1.66 3.49 7.91
N LYS A 89 2.34 4.26 8.78
CA LYS A 89 3.15 5.42 8.34
C LYS A 89 4.31 4.97 7.46
N GLU A 90 5.03 3.93 7.88
CA GLU A 90 6.15 3.37 7.11
C GLU A 90 5.68 2.85 5.73
N ALA A 91 4.54 2.15 5.68
CA ALA A 91 3.95 1.69 4.43
C ALA A 91 3.59 2.86 3.49
N LEU A 92 3.02 3.96 4.01
CA LEU A 92 2.75 5.16 3.21
C LEU A 92 4.02 5.82 2.68
N GLU A 93 5.07 5.89 3.52
CA GLU A 93 6.34 6.45 3.09
C GLU A 93 6.98 5.62 1.97
N LEU A 94 6.86 4.28 2.04
CA LEU A 94 7.30 3.38 0.98
C LEU A 94 6.54 3.63 -0.32
N LEU A 95 5.21 3.75 -0.28
CA LEU A 95 4.40 4.06 -1.47
C LEU A 95 4.77 5.41 -2.08
N ARG A 96 4.89 6.46 -1.25
CA ARG A 96 5.34 7.80 -1.70
C ARG A 96 6.74 7.78 -2.29
N LYS A 97 7.62 6.90 -1.81
CA LYS A 97 8.96 6.73 -2.39
C LYS A 97 8.85 6.08 -3.77
N GLN A 98 8.07 5.01 -3.91
CA GLN A 98 7.82 4.35 -5.19
C GLN A 98 7.17 5.28 -6.21
N GLU A 99 6.22 6.12 -5.80
CA GLU A 99 5.61 7.14 -6.65
C GLU A 99 6.68 8.13 -7.19
N ARG A 100 7.57 8.62 -6.30
CA ARG A 100 8.66 9.52 -6.67
C ARG A 100 9.64 8.87 -7.65
N GLU A 101 10.02 7.62 -7.41
CA GLU A 101 10.89 6.85 -8.31
C GLU A 101 10.23 6.65 -9.68
N ALA A 102 8.95 6.26 -9.70
CA ALA A 102 8.19 6.10 -10.94
C ALA A 102 8.05 7.43 -11.72
N ALA A 103 7.89 8.56 -11.02
CA ALA A 103 7.85 9.89 -11.64
C ALA A 103 9.19 10.22 -12.33
N ILE A 104 10.31 9.92 -11.68
CA ILE A 104 11.66 10.12 -12.25
C ILE A 104 11.83 9.26 -13.50
N GLU A 105 11.41 8.00 -13.47
CA GLU A 105 11.46 7.11 -14.64
C GLU A 105 10.54 7.56 -15.78
N ALA A 106 9.39 8.13 -15.47
CA ALA A 106 8.44 8.64 -16.46
C ALA A 106 8.90 9.92 -17.15
N LYS A 107 9.88 10.64 -16.58
CA LYS A 107 10.33 11.95 -17.06
C LYS A 107 10.64 11.99 -18.55
N ALA A 108 11.44 11.04 -19.05
CA ALA A 108 11.85 11.02 -20.45
C ALA A 108 10.66 10.80 -21.41
N GLU A 109 9.68 9.96 -21.03
CA GLU A 109 8.46 9.77 -21.83
C GLU A 109 7.61 11.05 -21.86
N VAL A 110 7.51 11.77 -20.74
CA VAL A 110 6.76 13.04 -20.65
C VAL A 110 7.42 14.13 -21.48
N GLU A 111 8.75 14.26 -21.42
CA GLU A 111 9.51 15.23 -22.21
C GLU A 111 9.35 14.97 -23.71
N ALA A 112 9.36 13.71 -24.14
CA ALA A 112 9.12 13.35 -25.54
C ALA A 112 7.69 13.71 -26.00
N GLN A 113 6.67 13.47 -25.16
CA GLN A 113 5.29 13.86 -25.45
C GLN A 113 5.13 15.38 -25.53
N LEU A 114 5.78 16.13 -24.62
CA LEU A 114 5.74 17.59 -24.61
C LEU A 114 6.34 18.15 -25.91
N SER A 115 7.50 17.65 -26.32
CA SER A 115 8.16 18.04 -27.58
C SER A 115 7.28 17.77 -28.80
N ALA A 116 6.61 16.61 -28.86
CA ALA A 116 5.68 16.30 -29.94
C ALA A 116 4.47 17.24 -29.97
N ILE A 117 3.94 17.64 -28.81
CA ILE A 117 2.85 18.63 -28.69
C ILE A 117 3.32 20.01 -29.17
N GLU A 118 4.53 20.44 -28.76
CA GLU A 118 5.12 21.71 -29.19
C GLU A 118 5.31 21.78 -30.70
N GLN A 119 5.82 20.71 -31.32
CA GLN A 119 5.95 20.61 -32.78
C GLN A 119 4.58 20.73 -33.48
N ALA A 120 3.58 19.98 -33.00
CA ALA A 120 2.23 20.03 -33.56
C ALA A 120 1.57 21.42 -33.41
N MET A 121 1.88 22.16 -32.33
CA MET A 121 1.40 23.55 -32.16
C MET A 121 2.10 24.52 -33.11
N ALA A 122 3.39 24.32 -33.37
CA ALA A 122 4.16 25.15 -34.28
C ALA A 122 3.70 24.98 -35.74
N GLU A 123 3.37 23.76 -36.17
CA GLU A 123 2.86 23.47 -37.52
C GLU A 123 1.45 24.04 -37.80
N LYS A 124 0.70 24.37 -36.74
CA LYS A 124 -0.64 24.95 -36.83
C LYS A 124 -0.64 26.48 -36.86
N SER A 125 0.50 27.11 -36.59
CA SER A 125 0.69 28.57 -36.52
C SER A 125 1.27 29.09 -37.84
#